data_AF-A0A381WTN6-F1
#
_entry.id   AF-A0A381WTN6-F1
#
_cell.length_a   1.000
_cell.length_b   1.000
_cell.length_c   1.000
_cell.angle_alpha   90.00
_cell.angle_beta   90.00
_cell.angle_gamma   90.00
#
_symmetry.space_group_name_H-M   'P 1'
#
loop_
_entity.id
_entity.type
_entity.pdbx_description
1 polymer ?
#
loop_
_entity_poly.entity_id
_entity_poly.type
_entity_poly.pdbx_seq_one_letter_code
_entity_poly.pdbx_strand_id
1 'polypeptide(L)'
;MVAVLAAWLAATRWNDMSALVDDLSPGLLVVLVAGSCLLLIPNAAFWTLALRSLGEHPRYGTVLHASARALLTRYVPGGIWYAAGRGTLLKRHGVSVAASATVGGLELALGAPVAIVVGAVLLAASGAVDPWVGVGAVVVLLAVLSLGGSLVGRLVAWWARRRGGEAAAIPPTTTLFRLVAVLVGYWLAIGTLFWAYLEVVGSTATGWG
;
A
#
# COMPACT_ATOMS: atom_id res chain seq x y z
N MET A 1 8.80 10.98 23.80
CA MET A 1 7.37 11.17 24.11
C MET A 1 6.56 9.90 23.90
N VAL A 2 6.49 9.34 22.69
CA VAL A 2 5.69 8.12 22.40
C VAL A 2 6.09 6.92 23.25
N ALA A 3 7.39 6.66 23.43
CA ALA A 3 7.86 5.54 24.26
C ALA A 3 7.52 5.69 25.75
N VAL A 4 7.51 6.93 26.27
CA VAL A 4 7.13 7.23 27.66
C VAL A 4 5.62 7.07 27.84
N LEU A 5 4.84 7.51 26.86
CA LEU A 5 3.39 7.35 26.86
C LEU A 5 2.99 5.87 26.75
N ALA A 6 3.67 5.11 25.90
CA ALA A 6 3.47 3.67 25.74
C ALA A 6 3.87 2.91 27.01
N ALA A 7 4.99 3.26 27.65
CA ALA A 7 5.40 2.66 28.92
C ALA A 7 4.41 2.99 30.06
N TRP A 8 3.90 4.22 30.09
CA TRP A 8 2.91 4.64 31.07
C TRP A 8 1.55 3.96 30.87
N LEU A 9 1.07 3.85 29.63
CA LEU A 9 -0.14 3.09 29.27
C LEU A 9 0.02 1.61 29.58
N ALA A 10 1.15 1.02 29.21
CA ALA A 10 1.43 -0.38 29.53
C ALA A 10 1.48 -0.63 31.03
N ALA A 11 2.00 0.30 31.83
CA ALA A 11 2.04 0.15 33.29
C ALA A 11 0.68 0.37 33.97
N THR A 12 -0.15 1.27 33.44
CA THR A 12 -1.43 1.65 34.08
C THR A 12 -2.61 0.82 33.60
N ARG A 13 -2.57 0.31 32.37
CA ARG A 13 -3.66 -0.45 31.72
C ARG A 13 -3.26 -1.88 31.37
N TRP A 14 -2.17 -2.39 31.97
CA TRP A 14 -1.66 -3.73 31.70
C TRP A 14 -2.74 -4.81 31.84
N ASN A 15 -3.49 -4.77 32.94
CA ASN A 15 -4.50 -5.79 33.25
C ASN A 15 -5.67 -5.76 32.27
N ASP A 16 -6.10 -4.55 31.85
CA ASP A 16 -7.15 -4.38 30.85
C ASP A 16 -6.67 -4.90 29.48
N MET A 17 -5.41 -4.60 29.12
CA MET A 17 -4.80 -5.09 27.88
C MET A 17 -4.55 -6.60 27.89
N SER A 18 -4.18 -7.19 29.03
CA SER A 18 -3.95 -8.64 29.14
C SER A 18 -5.27 -9.41 29.13
N ALA A 19 -6.32 -8.89 29.78
CA ALA A 19 -7.66 -9.48 29.73
C ALA A 19 -8.21 -9.51 28.30
N LEU A 20 -7.98 -8.44 27.52
CA LEU A 20 -8.30 -8.40 26.09
C LEU A 20 -7.59 -9.50 25.29
N VAL A 21 -6.34 -9.84 25.62
CA VAL A 21 -5.59 -10.91 24.94
C VAL A 21 -6.03 -12.29 25.40
N ASP A 22 -6.33 -12.46 26.68
CA ASP A 22 -6.76 -13.74 27.27
C ASP A 22 -8.12 -14.20 26.74
N ASP A 23 -9.04 -13.26 26.45
CA ASP A 23 -10.34 -13.54 25.85
C ASP A 23 -10.31 -13.69 24.31
N LEU A 24 -9.17 -13.42 23.67
CA LEU A 24 -9.08 -13.49 22.22
C LEU A 24 -8.97 -14.93 21.74
N SER A 25 -9.93 -15.37 20.91
CA SER A 25 -9.86 -16.73 20.36
C SER A 25 -8.62 -16.91 19.46
N PRO A 26 -7.79 -17.94 19.70
CA PRO A 26 -6.57 -18.17 18.91
C PRO A 26 -6.89 -18.46 17.43
N GLY A 27 -8.08 -18.99 17.14
CA GLY A 27 -8.55 -19.21 15.77
C GLY A 27 -8.73 -17.91 14.97
N LEU A 28 -9.36 -16.89 15.57
CA LEU A 28 -9.56 -15.59 14.90
C LEU A 28 -8.23 -14.85 14.67
N LEU A 29 -7.27 -14.98 15.59
CA LEU A 29 -5.92 -14.47 15.41
C LEU A 29 -5.22 -15.13 14.22
N VAL A 30 -5.31 -16.45 14.08
CA VAL A 30 -4.72 -17.16 12.93
C VAL A 30 -5.36 -16.69 11.61
N VAL A 31 -6.68 -16.48 11.59
CA VAL A 31 -7.39 -15.95 10.41
C VAL A 31 -6.93 -14.52 10.08
N LEU A 32 -6.78 -13.65 11.08
CA LEU A 32 -6.27 -12.28 10.91
C LEU A 32 -4.82 -12.26 10.37
N VAL A 33 -3.96 -13.13 10.90
CA VAL A 33 -2.58 -13.27 10.43
C VAL A 33 -2.55 -13.82 9.01
N ALA A 34 -3.35 -14.84 8.70
CA ALA A 34 -3.46 -15.40 7.36
C ALA A 34 -4.00 -14.35 6.36
N GLY A 35 -5.00 -13.57 6.75
CA GLY A 35 -5.53 -12.44 5.98
C GLY A 35 -4.49 -11.34 5.74
N SER A 36 -3.67 -11.04 6.75
CA SER A 36 -2.54 -10.10 6.64
C SER A 36 -1.50 -10.60 5.64
N CYS A 37 -1.16 -11.89 5.67
CA CYS A 37 -0.26 -12.50 4.69
C CYS A 37 -0.84 -12.46 3.27
N LEU A 38 -2.16 -12.58 3.12
CA LEU A 38 -2.85 -12.46 1.83
C LEU A 38 -2.65 -11.08 1.18
N LEU A 39 -2.43 -10.01 1.97
CA LEU A 39 -2.12 -8.67 1.45
C LEU A 39 -0.78 -8.59 0.69
N LEU A 40 0.10 -9.58 0.85
CA LEU A 40 1.33 -9.69 0.05
C LEU A 40 1.04 -9.98 -1.41
N ILE A 41 -0.07 -10.66 -1.72
CA ILE A 41 -0.47 -11.05 -3.08
C ILE A 41 -0.75 -9.81 -3.94
N PRO A 42 -1.68 -8.91 -3.59
CA PRO A 42 -1.91 -7.70 -4.38
C PRO A 42 -0.69 -6.77 -4.41
N ASN A 43 0.13 -6.70 -3.35
CA ASN A 43 1.38 -5.93 -3.38
C ASN A 43 2.37 -6.49 -4.42
N ALA A 44 2.57 -7.81 -4.44
CA ALA A 44 3.41 -8.47 -5.42
C ALA A 44 2.84 -8.34 -6.85
N ALA A 45 1.52 -8.35 -7.01
CA ALA A 45 0.86 -8.13 -8.29
C ALA A 45 1.11 -6.71 -8.82
N PHE A 46 0.98 -5.69 -7.97
CA PHE A 46 1.32 -4.30 -8.31
C PHE A 46 2.76 -4.19 -8.80
N TRP A 47 3.71 -4.70 -8.03
CA TRP A 47 5.13 -4.64 -8.38
C TRP A 47 5.46 -5.43 -9.65
N THR A 48 4.86 -6.60 -9.86
CA THR A 48 5.07 -7.40 -11.07
C THR A 48 4.53 -6.71 -12.32
N LEU A 49 3.34 -6.10 -12.23
CA LEU A 49 2.73 -5.34 -13.34
C LEU A 49 3.53 -4.08 -13.66
N ALA A 50 3.97 -3.35 -12.63
CA ALA A 50 4.75 -2.13 -12.81
C ALA A 50 6.13 -2.44 -13.43
N LEU A 51 6.83 -3.48 -12.95
CA LEU A 51 8.10 -3.91 -13.54
C LEU A 51 7.94 -4.40 -14.99
N ARG A 52 6.89 -5.17 -15.30
CA ARG A 52 6.57 -5.58 -16.68
C ARG A 52 6.33 -4.41 -17.62
N SER A 53 5.72 -3.34 -17.12
CA SER A 53 5.50 -2.13 -17.92
C SER A 53 6.78 -1.35 -18.23
N LEU A 54 7.85 -1.57 -17.46
CA LEU A 54 9.18 -1.02 -17.67
C LEU A 54 10.07 -1.94 -18.53
N GLY A 55 9.52 -3.03 -19.08
CA GLY A 55 10.25 -4.03 -19.88
C GLY A 55 10.96 -5.12 -19.07
N GLU A 56 10.86 -5.08 -17.74
CA GLU A 56 11.44 -6.09 -16.84
C GLU A 56 10.49 -7.30 -16.74
N HIS A 57 11.02 -8.52 -16.79
CA HIS A 57 10.19 -9.74 -16.75
C HIS A 57 10.40 -10.56 -15.46
N PRO A 58 10.18 -9.98 -14.27
CA PRO A 58 10.39 -10.71 -13.03
C PRO A 58 9.32 -11.79 -12.84
N ARG A 59 9.73 -12.94 -12.30
CA ARG A 59 8.79 -13.98 -11.86
C ARG A 59 8.02 -13.49 -10.64
N TYR A 60 6.70 -13.69 -10.64
CA TYR A 60 5.81 -13.27 -9.56
C TYR A 60 6.27 -13.78 -8.18
N GLY A 61 6.68 -15.04 -8.08
CA GLY A 61 7.18 -15.64 -6.83
C GLY A 61 8.44 -14.95 -6.29
N THR A 62 9.32 -14.46 -7.16
CA THR A 62 10.51 -13.70 -6.75
C THR A 62 10.14 -12.34 -6.17
N VAL A 63 9.17 -11.65 -6.79
CA VAL A 63 8.65 -10.36 -6.31
C VAL A 63 7.93 -10.54 -4.97
N LEU A 64 7.14 -11.61 -4.83
CA LEU A 64 6.45 -11.96 -3.60
C LEU A 64 7.45 -12.22 -2.46
N HIS A 65 8.49 -13.02 -2.70
CA HIS A 65 9.53 -13.31 -1.71
C HIS A 65 10.31 -12.05 -1.31
N ALA A 66 10.68 -11.22 -2.28
CA ALA A 66 11.35 -9.94 -2.02
C ALA A 66 10.44 -9.00 -1.21
N SER A 67 9.13 -8.98 -1.50
CA SER A 67 8.15 -8.15 -0.81
C SER A 67 7.95 -8.60 0.64
N ALA A 68 7.86 -9.91 0.88
CA ALA A 68 7.76 -10.49 2.23
C ALA A 68 8.99 -10.14 3.09
N ARG A 69 10.20 -10.25 2.53
CA ARG A 69 11.44 -9.88 3.26
C ARG A 69 11.57 -8.38 3.47
N ALA A 70 11.08 -7.58 2.53
CA ALA A 70 11.06 -6.12 2.69
C ALA A 70 10.07 -5.66 3.78
N LEU A 71 9.01 -6.42 4.11
CA LEU A 71 8.15 -6.04 5.24
C LEU A 71 8.90 -5.99 6.57
N LEU A 72 9.92 -6.83 6.77
CA LEU A 72 10.74 -6.82 7.99
C LEU A 72 11.47 -5.48 8.16
N THR A 73 11.88 -4.85 7.07
CA THR A 73 12.58 -3.56 7.11
C THR A 73 11.63 -2.38 7.35
N ARG A 74 10.31 -2.58 7.31
CA ARG A 74 9.31 -1.56 7.69
C ARG A 74 9.30 -1.30 9.21
N TYR A 75 9.70 -2.29 10.00
CA TYR A 75 9.82 -2.17 11.45
C TYR A 75 11.16 -1.57 11.90
N VAL A 76 12.09 -1.36 10.95
CA VAL A 76 13.37 -0.70 11.21
C VAL A 76 13.17 0.82 11.05
N PRO A 77 13.59 1.64 12.03
CA PRO A 77 13.47 3.08 11.91
C PRO A 77 14.21 3.58 10.64
N GLY A 78 13.48 4.34 9.82
CA GLY A 78 14.07 5.06 8.71
C GLY A 78 13.55 4.75 7.31
N GLY A 79 12.43 4.03 7.11
CA GLY A 79 11.57 3.99 5.89
C GLY A 79 12.23 3.63 4.53
N ILE A 80 13.32 4.30 4.19
CA ILE A 80 14.30 4.07 3.14
C ILE A 80 14.75 2.60 3.09
N TRP A 81 14.85 1.90 4.23
CA TRP A 81 15.21 0.47 4.27
C TRP A 81 14.19 -0.46 3.61
N TYR A 82 12.92 -0.06 3.57
CA TYR A 82 11.87 -0.78 2.85
C TYR A 82 12.11 -0.73 1.33
N ALA A 83 12.37 0.48 0.81
CA ALA A 83 12.66 0.69 -0.60
C ALA A 83 14.02 0.08 -1.02
N ALA A 84 15.06 0.31 -0.21
CA ALA A 84 16.41 -0.18 -0.47
C ALA A 84 16.51 -1.72 -0.35
N GLY A 85 15.82 -2.32 0.62
CA GLY A 85 15.79 -3.77 0.81
C GLY A 85 15.14 -4.49 -0.37
N ARG A 86 14.02 -3.96 -0.88
CA ARG A 86 13.34 -4.53 -2.05
C ARG A 86 14.16 -4.38 -3.33
N GLY A 87 14.75 -3.20 -3.57
CA GLY A 87 15.60 -2.95 -4.74
C GLY A 87 16.88 -3.80 -4.79
N THR A 88 17.53 -4.01 -3.64
CA THR A 88 18.74 -4.87 -3.57
C THR A 88 18.43 -6.35 -3.77
N LEU A 89 17.29 -6.83 -3.27
CA LEU A 89 16.83 -8.21 -3.48
C LEU A 89 16.42 -8.47 -4.94
N LEU A 90 15.77 -7.50 -5.58
CA LEU A 90 15.39 -7.60 -7.00
C LEU A 90 16.60 -7.47 -7.93
N LYS A 91 17.63 -6.68 -7.57
CA LYS A 91 18.90 -6.60 -8.30
C LYS A 91 19.59 -7.96 -8.45
N ARG A 92 19.54 -8.81 -7.41
CA ARG A 92 20.11 -10.17 -7.44
C ARG A 92 19.40 -11.10 -8.44
N HIS A 93 18.22 -10.71 -8.91
CA HIS A 93 17.40 -11.47 -9.85
C HIS A 93 17.31 -10.81 -11.22
N GLY A 94 18.24 -9.91 -11.54
CA GLY A 94 18.36 -9.29 -12.86
C GLY A 94 17.52 -8.03 -13.08
N VAL A 95 16.74 -7.59 -12.10
CA VAL A 95 15.93 -6.36 -12.21
C VAL A 95 16.81 -5.14 -11.94
N SER A 96 16.73 -4.11 -12.78
CA SER A 96 17.51 -2.88 -12.57
C SER A 96 17.09 -2.13 -11.29
N VAL A 97 18.08 -1.54 -10.62
CA VAL A 97 17.85 -0.69 -9.43
C VAL A 97 17.04 0.56 -9.81
N ALA A 98 17.25 1.09 -11.01
CA ALA A 98 16.48 2.20 -11.55
C ALA A 98 15.00 1.82 -11.71
N ALA A 99 14.68 0.68 -12.33
CA ALA A 99 13.28 0.23 -12.45
C ALA A 99 12.64 0.00 -11.08
N SER A 100 13.37 -0.60 -10.13
CA SER A 100 12.87 -0.80 -8.75
C SER A 100 12.58 0.54 -8.04
N ALA A 101 13.42 1.55 -8.25
CA ALA A 101 13.22 2.89 -7.70
C ALA A 101 12.01 3.59 -8.36
N THR A 102 11.84 3.44 -9.67
CA THR A 102 10.67 3.98 -10.39
C THR A 102 9.37 3.34 -9.90
N VAL A 103 9.34 2.02 -9.72
CA VAL A 103 8.16 1.32 -9.17
C VAL A 103 7.88 1.71 -7.73
N GLY A 104 8.90 1.85 -6.88
CA GLY A 104 8.73 2.35 -5.52
C GLY A 104 8.21 3.79 -5.47
N GLY A 105 8.70 4.67 -6.36
CA GLY A 105 8.16 6.01 -6.54
C GLY A 105 6.70 6.00 -6.99
N LEU A 106 6.34 5.07 -7.88
CA LEU A 106 4.97 4.88 -8.35
C LEU A 106 4.04 4.37 -7.23
N GLU A 107 4.51 3.44 -6.39
CA GLU A 107 3.78 2.96 -5.20
C GLU A 107 3.48 4.11 -4.24
N LEU A 108 4.43 5.02 -4.00
CA LEU A 108 4.24 6.19 -3.15
C LEU A 108 3.31 7.22 -3.79
N ALA A 109 3.50 7.50 -5.08
CA ALA A 109 2.73 8.49 -5.82
C ALA A 109 1.26 8.10 -5.97
N LEU A 110 0.97 6.81 -6.16
CA LEU A 110 -0.41 6.29 -6.29
C LEU A 110 -0.99 5.85 -4.94
N GLY A 111 -0.16 5.39 -4.02
CA GLY A 111 -0.55 4.85 -2.71
C GLY A 111 -1.46 5.78 -1.93
N ALA A 112 -0.96 6.96 -1.59
CA ALA A 112 -1.69 7.92 -0.76
C ALA A 112 -2.96 8.47 -1.45
N PRO A 113 -2.92 8.91 -2.73
CA PRO A 113 -4.13 9.40 -3.39
C PRO A 113 -5.23 8.33 -3.51
N VAL A 114 -4.88 7.09 -3.86
CA VAL A 114 -5.90 6.02 -3.94
C VAL A 114 -6.46 5.69 -2.57
N ALA A 115 -5.64 5.70 -1.50
CA ALA A 115 -6.12 5.50 -0.14
C ALA A 115 -7.15 6.55 0.26
N ILE A 116 -6.87 7.82 -0.02
CA ILE A 116 -7.78 8.94 0.27
C ILE A 116 -9.10 8.77 -0.47
N VAL A 117 -9.05 8.38 -1.75
CA VAL A 117 -10.26 8.21 -2.58
C VAL A 117 -11.08 7.04 -2.09
N VAL A 118 -10.46 5.88 -1.81
CA VAL A 118 -11.16 4.72 -1.25
C VAL A 118 -11.78 5.09 0.10
N GLY A 119 -11.06 5.78 0.97
CA GLY A 119 -11.59 6.26 2.25
C GLY A 119 -12.77 7.22 2.09
N ALA A 120 -12.67 8.20 1.20
CA ALA A 120 -13.74 9.16 0.92
C ALA A 120 -14.99 8.47 0.34
N VAL A 121 -14.82 7.49 -0.55
CA VAL A 121 -15.93 6.71 -1.11
C VAL A 121 -16.59 5.85 -0.04
N LEU A 122 -15.82 5.19 0.82
CA LEU A 122 -16.37 4.39 1.93
C LEU A 122 -17.13 5.27 2.94
N LEU A 123 -16.61 6.46 3.26
CA LEU A 123 -17.29 7.43 4.13
C LEU A 123 -18.58 7.98 3.51
N ALA A 124 -18.57 8.23 2.20
CA ALA A 124 -19.75 8.66 1.49
C ALA A 124 -20.81 7.54 1.45
N ALA A 125 -20.37 6.30 1.22
CA ALA A 125 -21.24 5.12 1.20
C ALA A 125 -21.83 4.79 2.58
N SER A 126 -21.12 5.09 3.67
CA SER A 126 -21.64 4.94 5.04
C SER A 126 -22.62 6.05 5.45
N GLY A 127 -22.79 7.08 4.63
CA GLY A 127 -23.60 8.26 4.96
C GLY A 127 -22.93 9.22 5.95
N ALA A 128 -21.65 9.01 6.28
CA ALA A 128 -20.92 9.88 7.20
C ALA A 128 -20.54 11.23 6.55
N VAL A 129 -20.46 11.27 5.22
CA VAL A 129 -20.25 12.49 4.44
C VAL A 129 -21.20 12.53 3.24
N ASP A 130 -21.37 13.72 2.66
CA ASP A 130 -22.18 13.92 1.47
C ASP A 130 -21.68 13.04 0.29
N PRO A 131 -22.58 12.31 -0.41
CA PRO A 131 -22.24 11.50 -1.59
C PRO A 131 -21.37 12.21 -2.63
N TRP A 132 -21.53 13.54 -2.79
CA TRP A 132 -20.74 14.33 -3.73
C TRP A 132 -19.25 14.37 -3.40
N VAL A 133 -18.86 14.16 -2.14
CA VAL A 133 -17.45 14.09 -1.72
C VAL A 133 -16.78 12.84 -2.29
N GLY A 134 -17.47 11.69 -2.27
CA GLY A 134 -16.98 10.45 -2.86
C GLY A 134 -16.86 10.55 -4.38
N VAL A 135 -17.88 11.11 -5.05
CA VAL A 135 -17.85 11.35 -6.50
C VAL A 135 -16.74 12.33 -6.88
N GLY A 136 -16.59 13.43 -6.14
CA GLY A 136 -15.54 14.43 -6.35
C GLY A 136 -14.14 13.83 -6.22
N ALA A 137 -13.91 13.00 -5.19
CA ALA A 137 -12.63 12.33 -5.01
C ALA A 137 -12.27 11.40 -6.19
N VAL A 138 -13.25 10.62 -6.68
CA VAL A 138 -13.05 9.75 -7.86
C VAL A 138 -12.78 10.57 -9.12
N VAL A 139 -13.54 11.64 -9.35
CA VAL A 139 -13.34 12.53 -10.51
C VAL A 139 -11.97 13.18 -10.49
N VAL A 140 -11.53 13.68 -9.32
CA VAL A 140 -10.19 14.27 -9.16
C VAL A 140 -9.10 13.23 -9.42
N LEU A 141 -9.25 12.01 -8.92
CA LEU A 141 -8.28 10.94 -9.18
C LEU A 141 -8.21 10.60 -10.67
N LEU A 142 -9.36 10.45 -11.33
CA LEU A 142 -9.43 10.19 -12.77
C LEU A 142 -8.82 11.34 -13.57
N ALA A 143 -9.08 12.58 -13.18
CA ALA A 143 -8.48 13.76 -13.77
C ALA A 143 -6.96 13.74 -13.60
N VAL A 144 -6.44 13.48 -12.40
CA VAL A 144 -5.00 13.40 -12.12
C VAL A 144 -4.34 12.24 -12.90
N LEU A 145 -4.99 11.09 -13.04
CA LEU A 145 -4.45 9.96 -13.80
C LEU A 145 -4.42 10.25 -15.31
N SER A 146 -5.47 10.87 -15.85
CA SER A 146 -5.58 11.20 -17.28
C SER A 146 -4.69 12.38 -17.67
N LEU A 147 -4.72 13.47 -16.89
CA LEU A 147 -3.84 14.62 -17.07
C LEU A 147 -2.38 14.28 -16.76
N GLY A 148 -2.12 13.53 -15.69
CA GLY A 148 -0.78 13.12 -15.27
C GLY A 148 -0.07 12.26 -16.31
N GLY A 149 -0.74 11.26 -16.88
CA GLY A 149 -0.16 10.46 -17.97
C GLY A 149 0.24 11.31 -19.19
N SER A 150 -0.57 12.32 -19.54
CA SER A 150 -0.31 13.19 -20.69
C SER A 150 0.73 14.29 -20.42
N LEU A 151 0.70 14.92 -19.25
CA LEU A 151 1.59 16.01 -18.86
C LEU A 151 2.98 15.51 -18.47
N VAL A 152 3.05 14.40 -17.71
CA VAL A 152 4.33 13.76 -17.37
C VAL A 152 4.96 13.16 -18.63
N GLY A 153 4.15 12.54 -19.50
CA GLY A 153 4.59 12.09 -20.83
C GLY A 153 5.23 13.21 -21.65
N ARG A 154 4.60 14.40 -21.68
CA ARG A 154 5.12 15.58 -22.40
C ARG A 154 6.36 16.18 -21.74
N LEU A 155 6.38 16.29 -20.42
CA LEU A 155 7.52 16.83 -19.68
C LEU A 155 8.74 15.92 -19.78
N VAL A 156 8.57 14.61 -19.68
CA VAL A 156 9.67 13.64 -19.85
C VAL A 156 10.13 13.59 -21.30
N ALA A 157 9.23 13.63 -22.29
CA ALA A 157 9.63 13.73 -23.69
C ALA A 157 10.37 15.05 -23.99
N TRP A 158 9.98 16.15 -23.35
CA TRP A 158 10.67 17.43 -23.45
C TRP A 158 12.05 17.40 -22.78
N TRP A 159 12.17 16.76 -21.61
CA TRP A 159 13.42 16.64 -20.86
C TRP A 159 14.41 15.67 -21.49
N ALA A 160 13.93 14.54 -22.02
CA ALA A 160 14.71 13.56 -22.77
C ALA A 160 15.28 14.17 -24.06
N ARG A 161 14.45 14.94 -24.80
CA ARG A 161 14.90 15.72 -25.97
C ARG A 161 15.98 16.74 -25.63
N ARG A 162 15.95 17.34 -24.43
CA ARG A 162 16.96 18.30 -23.97
C ARG A 162 18.27 17.67 -23.52
N ARG A 163 18.28 16.41 -23.10
CA ARG A 163 19.48 15.73 -22.56
C ARG A 163 20.12 14.69 -23.48
N GLY A 164 19.55 14.43 -24.66
CA GLY A 164 20.09 13.45 -25.60
C GLY A 164 20.11 12.01 -25.08
N GLY A 165 19.36 11.73 -24.01
CA GLY A 165 19.29 10.42 -23.36
C GLY A 165 17.99 9.70 -23.68
N GLU A 166 18.03 8.36 -23.66
CA GLU A 166 16.87 7.51 -23.87
C GLU A 166 15.73 7.85 -22.89
N ALA A 167 14.52 7.95 -23.42
CA ALA A 167 13.35 8.35 -22.65
C ALA A 167 13.08 7.34 -21.52
N ALA A 168 13.01 7.83 -20.28
CA ALA A 168 12.55 7.02 -19.16
C ALA A 168 11.17 6.45 -19.51
N ALA A 169 11.06 5.13 -19.59
CA ALA A 169 9.83 4.44 -19.99
C ALA A 169 8.72 4.76 -18.99
N ILE A 170 7.77 5.60 -19.41
CA ILE A 170 6.57 5.87 -18.61
C ILE A 170 5.60 4.72 -18.82
N PRO A 171 5.04 4.13 -17.75
CA PRO A 171 4.02 3.10 -17.88
C PRO A 171 2.84 3.62 -18.74
N PRO A 172 2.33 2.83 -19.69
CA PRO A 172 1.16 3.20 -20.48
C PRO A 172 -0.03 3.51 -19.58
N THR A 173 -0.92 4.41 -20.00
CA THR A 173 -2.12 4.81 -19.22
C THR A 173 -2.98 3.62 -18.81
N THR A 174 -3.07 2.60 -19.67
CA THR A 174 -3.75 1.33 -19.38
C THR A 174 -3.11 0.56 -18.22
N THR A 175 -1.78 0.60 -18.10
CA THR A 175 -1.06 0.03 -16.96
C THR A 175 -1.34 0.84 -15.69
N LEU A 176 -1.37 2.17 -15.76
CA LEU A 176 -1.72 3.01 -14.60
C LEU A 176 -3.11 2.67 -14.05
N PHE A 177 -4.12 2.51 -14.92
CA PHE A 177 -5.45 2.05 -14.50
C PHE A 177 -5.44 0.66 -13.86
N ARG A 178 -4.68 -0.30 -14.42
CA ARG A 178 -4.53 -1.63 -13.81
C ARG A 178 -3.86 -1.57 -12.44
N LEU A 179 -2.85 -0.71 -12.28
CA LEU A 179 -2.16 -0.52 -11.01
C LEU A 179 -3.07 0.13 -9.96
N VAL A 180 -3.88 1.11 -10.37
CA VAL A 180 -4.90 1.71 -9.50
C VAL A 180 -5.95 0.67 -9.10
N ALA A 181 -6.43 -0.17 -10.01
CA ALA A 181 -7.39 -1.23 -9.69
C ALA A 181 -6.82 -2.22 -8.65
N VAL A 182 -5.54 -2.61 -8.80
CA VAL A 182 -4.85 -3.45 -7.81
C VAL A 182 -4.74 -2.73 -6.45
N LEU A 183 -4.43 -1.42 -6.46
CA LEU A 183 -4.35 -0.63 -5.24
C LEU A 183 -5.72 -0.46 -4.54
N VAL A 184 -6.80 -0.28 -5.30
CA VAL A 184 -8.16 -0.24 -4.76
C VAL A 184 -8.48 -1.56 -4.07
N GLY A 185 -8.21 -2.69 -4.73
CA GLY A 185 -8.37 -4.02 -4.11
C GLY A 185 -7.51 -4.20 -2.86
N TYR A 186 -6.27 -3.72 -2.89
CA TYR A 186 -5.37 -3.74 -1.73
C TYR A 186 -5.91 -2.93 -0.54
N TRP A 187 -6.39 -1.70 -0.79
CA TRP A 187 -6.93 -0.83 0.26
C TRP A 187 -8.26 -1.33 0.81
N LEU A 188 -9.12 -1.90 -0.04
CA LEU A 188 -10.34 -2.57 0.42
C LEU A 188 -10.02 -3.78 1.29
N ALA A 189 -9.05 -4.61 0.88
CA ALA A 189 -8.63 -5.76 1.70
C ALA A 189 -8.04 -5.33 3.05
N ILE A 190 -7.23 -4.27 3.08
CA ILE A 190 -6.76 -3.66 4.35
C ILE A 190 -7.93 -3.16 5.19
N GLY A 191 -8.87 -2.44 4.58
CA GLY A 191 -10.04 -1.90 5.25
C GLY A 191 -10.91 -3.00 5.87
N THR A 192 -11.20 -4.05 5.12
CA THR A 192 -11.95 -5.23 5.60
C THR A 192 -11.20 -5.96 6.71
N LEU A 193 -9.88 -6.13 6.58
CA LEU A 193 -9.06 -6.77 7.60
C LEU A 193 -9.02 -5.95 8.89
N PHE A 194 -8.91 -4.62 8.76
CA PHE A 194 -8.95 -3.70 9.90
C PHE A 194 -10.34 -3.68 10.56
N TRP A 195 -11.40 -3.70 9.77
CA TRP A 195 -12.77 -3.82 10.28
C TRP A 195 -12.96 -5.14 11.01
N ALA A 196 -12.54 -6.28 10.43
CA ALA A 196 -12.58 -7.58 11.08
C ALA A 196 -11.74 -7.60 12.37
N TYR A 197 -10.58 -6.93 12.38
CA TYR A 197 -9.78 -6.76 13.60
C TYR A 197 -10.57 -5.97 14.67
N LEU A 198 -11.19 -4.86 14.31
CA LEU A 198 -12.04 -4.10 15.23
C LEU A 198 -13.27 -4.87 15.68
N GLU A 199 -13.82 -5.76 14.86
CA GLU A 199 -14.94 -6.59 15.25
C GLU A 199 -14.50 -7.67 16.25
N VAL A 200 -13.34 -8.29 16.04
CA VAL A 200 -12.78 -9.34 16.91
C VAL A 200 -12.25 -8.76 18.23
N VAL A 201 -11.59 -7.60 18.19
CA VAL A 201 -10.91 -6.98 19.35
C VAL A 201 -11.74 -5.86 19.98
N GLY A 202 -12.58 -5.19 19.19
CA GLY A 202 -13.46 -4.12 19.67
C GLY A 202 -14.77 -4.64 20.26
N SER A 203 -15.28 -5.81 19.82
CA SER A 203 -16.44 -6.44 20.49
C SER A 203 -16.09 -6.91 21.91
N THR A 204 -14.85 -7.36 22.14
CA THR A 204 -14.36 -7.69 23.49
C THR A 204 -14.10 -6.44 24.34
N ALA A 205 -13.76 -5.30 23.72
CA ALA A 205 -13.58 -4.02 24.42
C ALA A 205 -14.89 -3.28 24.75
N THR A 206 -15.97 -3.49 24.00
CA THR A 206 -17.27 -2.80 24.18
C THR A 206 -18.22 -3.49 25.17
N GLY A 207 -17.84 -4.63 25.74
CA GLY A 207 -18.54 -5.30 26.85
C GLY A 207 -18.38 -4.63 28.23
N TRP A 208 -18.01 -3.35 28.27
CA TRP A 208 -17.84 -2.54 29.49
C TRP A 208 -18.97 -1.49 29.60
N GLY A 209 -20.21 -1.96 29.56
CA GLY A 209 -21.40 -1.23 29.99
C GLY A 209 -21.82 -1.67 31.39
#